data_AF-A0A964DHP4-F1
#
_entry.id   AF-A0A964DHP4-F1
#
_cell.length_a   1.000
_cell.length_b   1.000
_cell.length_c   1.000
_cell.angle_alpha   90.00
_cell.angle_beta   90.00
_cell.angle_gamma   90.00
#
_symmetry.space_group_name_H-M   'P 1'
#
loop_
_entity.id
_entity.type
_entity.pdbx_description
1 polymer ?
#
loop_
_entity_poly.entity_id
_entity_poly.type
_entity_poly.pdbx_seq_one_letter_code
_entity_poly.pdbx_strand_id
1 'polypeptide(L)'
;MSCSSCNLVCPTCFCFDVRDENELNLENGRRIRTWDGCLLPDFAKVATGENFRKDRAARYRHRFMRKTKYIHDKFGFISCVGCGRCASVCLPDIADPVKVFNYLKEF
;
A
#
# COMPACT_ATOMS: atom_id res chain seq x y z
N MET A 1 7.76 -11.37 -3.58
CA MET A 1 6.99 -10.17 -3.99
C MET A 1 6.10 -9.61 -2.87
N SER A 2 6.62 -9.12 -1.73
CA SER A 2 5.81 -8.45 -0.67
C SER A 2 6.63 -7.60 0.31
N CYS A 3 7.83 -7.13 -0.07
CA CYS A 3 8.74 -6.43 0.85
C CYS A 3 8.36 -4.96 1.13
N SER A 4 7.30 -4.42 0.51
CA SER A 4 6.85 -3.03 0.65
C SER A 4 7.84 -1.91 0.29
N SER A 5 9.06 -2.21 -0.17
CA SER A 5 10.09 -1.19 -0.47
C SER A 5 9.54 -0.08 -1.38
N CYS A 6 8.86 -0.48 -2.45
CA CYS A 6 8.36 0.45 -3.44
C CYS A 6 7.20 1.34 -2.95
N ASN A 7 6.39 0.96 -1.93
CA ASN A 7 5.32 1.85 -1.41
C ASN A 7 5.83 2.74 -0.30
N LEU A 8 6.79 2.27 0.48
CA LEU A 8 7.38 3.05 1.57
C LEU A 8 8.21 4.24 1.04
N VAL A 9 8.82 4.12 -0.15
CA VAL A 9 9.56 5.24 -0.78
C VAL A 9 8.71 6.15 -1.67
N CYS A 10 7.43 5.81 -1.89
CA CYS A 10 6.57 6.54 -2.83
C CYS A 10 6.01 7.81 -2.17
N PRO A 11 6.22 9.01 -2.75
CA PRO A 11 5.88 10.28 -2.11
C PRO A 11 4.38 10.53 -1.97
N THR A 12 3.54 9.81 -2.73
CA THR A 12 2.08 9.94 -2.69
C THR A 12 1.40 8.78 -1.98
N CYS A 13 2.16 7.91 -1.30
CA CYS A 13 1.60 6.86 -0.46
C CYS A 13 1.28 7.41 0.92
N PHE A 14 0.11 7.01 1.44
CA PHE A 14 -0.37 7.40 2.77
C PHE A 14 -0.91 6.15 3.51
N CYS A 15 -0.22 5.02 3.33
CA CYS A 15 -0.56 3.79 4.04
C CYS A 15 -0.06 3.91 5.48
N PHE A 16 -0.93 3.63 6.44
CA PHE A 16 -0.61 3.67 7.86
C PHE A 16 -1.39 2.57 8.60
N ASP A 17 -0.83 2.18 9.73
CA ASP A 17 -1.47 1.33 10.73
C ASP A 17 -1.83 2.19 11.95
N VAL A 18 -2.81 1.74 12.73
CA VAL A 18 -3.25 2.38 13.97
C VAL A 18 -3.21 1.35 15.07
N ARG A 19 -2.46 1.64 16.13
CA ARG A 19 -2.32 0.76 17.30
C ARG A 19 -2.80 1.49 18.54
N ASP A 20 -3.58 0.78 19.34
CA ASP A 20 -4.02 1.24 20.65
C ASP A 20 -3.15 0.56 21.71
N GLU A 21 -2.47 1.36 22.52
CA GLU A 21 -1.65 0.91 23.64
C GLU A 21 -2.30 1.39 24.93
N ASN A 22 -2.72 0.44 25.77
CA ASN A 22 -3.26 0.75 27.09
C ASN A 22 -2.12 0.85 28.11
N GLU A 23 -2.23 1.80 29.04
CA GLU A 23 -1.36 1.82 30.21
C GLU A 23 -1.65 0.61 31.11
N LEU A 24 -0.66 0.20 31.92
CA LEU A 24 -0.78 -0.96 32.79
C LEU A 24 -1.88 -0.80 33.86
N ASN A 25 -2.26 0.44 34.19
CA ASN A 25 -3.36 0.76 35.09
C ASN A 25 -4.75 0.53 34.46
N LEU A 26 -4.84 0.36 33.14
CA LEU A 26 -6.08 0.25 32.36
C LEU A 26 -7.03 1.46 32.47
N GLU A 27 -6.55 2.60 32.99
CA GLU A 27 -7.32 3.84 33.10
C GLU A 27 -7.06 4.79 31.94
N ASN A 28 -5.85 4.75 31.37
CA ASN A 28 -5.46 5.56 30.24
C ASN A 28 -4.93 4.69 29.09
N GLY A 29 -4.89 5.27 27.90
CA GLY A 29 -4.29 4.65 26.73
C GLY A 29 -3.94 5.69 25.68
N ARG A 30 -3.15 5.28 24.70
CA ARG A 30 -2.77 6.12 23.55
C ARG A 30 -3.03 5.39 22.25
N ARG A 31 -3.55 6.15 21.27
CA ARG A 31 -3.72 5.71 19.89
C ARG A 31 -2.56 6.24 19.05
N ILE A 32 -1.75 5.34 18.51
CA ILE A 32 -0.55 5.66 17.73
C ILE A 32 -0.81 5.35 16.27
N ARG A 33 -0.49 6.31 15.39
CA ARG A 33 -0.47 6.09 13.94
C ARG A 33 0.97 5.91 13.47
N THR A 34 1.25 4.80 12.80
CA THR A 34 2.58 4.48 12.27
C THR A 34 2.51 4.25 10.76
N TRP A 35 3.57 4.63 10.05
CA TRP A 35 3.69 4.32 8.63
C TRP A 35 3.63 2.81 8.39
N ASP A 36 2.84 2.41 7.39
CA ASP A 36 2.67 1.01 7.01
C ASP A 36 2.62 0.88 5.49
N GLY A 37 2.46 -0.35 4.98
CA GLY A 37 2.50 -0.63 3.57
C GLY A 37 1.45 -1.60 3.08
N CYS A 38 0.63 -1.18 2.11
CA CYS A 38 -0.40 -2.03 1.51
C CYS A 38 0.09 -3.32 0.80
N LEU A 39 1.41 -3.49 0.62
CA LEU A 39 2.01 -4.74 0.14
C LEU A 39 2.37 -5.71 1.27
N LEU A 40 2.41 -5.26 2.52
CA LEU A 40 2.59 -6.12 3.68
C LEU A 40 1.35 -7.00 3.88
N PRO A 41 1.52 -8.24 4.38
CA PRO A 41 0.41 -9.15 4.59
C PRO A 41 -0.57 -8.62 5.63
N ASP A 42 -0.09 -8.00 6.70
CA ASP A 42 -0.93 -7.59 7.83
C ASP A 42 -1.80 -6.36 7.54
N PHE A 43 -1.48 -5.57 6.51
CA PHE A 43 -2.22 -4.35 6.16
C PHE A 43 -3.73 -4.57 5.93
N ALA A 44 -4.11 -5.74 5.42
CA ALA A 44 -5.51 -6.08 5.13
C ALA A 44 -6.08 -7.15 6.08
N LYS A 45 -5.34 -7.48 7.15
CA LYS A 45 -5.77 -8.41 8.19
C LYS A 45 -6.65 -7.67 9.19
N VAL A 46 -7.80 -8.26 9.52
CA VAL A 46 -8.73 -7.71 10.53
C VAL A 46 -8.68 -8.53 11.82
N ALA A 47 -9.33 -8.01 12.87
CA ALA A 47 -9.29 -8.59 14.23
C ALA A 47 -9.71 -10.07 14.30
N THR A 48 -10.61 -10.52 13.41
CA THR A 48 -11.02 -11.93 13.32
C THR A 48 -9.95 -12.85 12.70
N GLY A 49 -8.80 -12.30 12.31
CA GLY A 49 -7.73 -13.02 11.63
C GLY A 49 -7.92 -13.12 10.12
N GLU A 50 -9.10 -12.77 9.59
CA GLU A 50 -9.36 -12.77 8.16
C GLU A 50 -8.54 -11.70 7.44
N ASN A 51 -8.12 -11.99 6.22
CA ASN A 51 -7.32 -11.07 5.42
C ASN A 51 -7.94 -10.94 4.03
N PHE A 52 -8.46 -9.76 3.74
CA PHE A 52 -9.16 -9.49 2.48
C PHE A 52 -8.22 -9.45 1.26
N ARG A 53 -6.89 -9.51 1.48
CA ARG A 53 -5.86 -9.50 0.42
C ARG A 53 -4.73 -10.46 0.75
N LYS A 54 -5.08 -11.73 1.04
CA LYS A 54 -4.12 -12.84 1.27
C LYS A 54 -3.13 -13.00 0.12
N ASP A 55 -3.59 -12.88 -1.13
CA ASP A 55 -2.75 -13.09 -2.31
C ASP A 55 -1.81 -11.92 -2.61
N ARG A 56 -0.57 -12.26 -2.96
CA ARG A 56 0.47 -11.28 -3.35
C ARG A 56 0.04 -10.46 -4.56
N ALA A 57 -0.57 -11.11 -5.56
CA ALA A 57 -1.09 -10.47 -6.76
C ALA A 57 -2.22 -9.49 -6.43
N ALA A 58 -3.12 -9.83 -5.50
CA ALA A 58 -4.20 -8.95 -5.07
C ALA A 58 -3.67 -7.67 -4.40
N ARG A 59 -2.62 -7.79 -3.57
CA ARG A 59 -1.94 -6.62 -2.97
C ARG A 59 -1.27 -5.73 -4.01
N TYR A 60 -0.57 -6.33 -4.97
CA TYR A 60 0.06 -5.60 -6.08
C TYR A 60 -0.96 -4.88 -6.96
N ARG A 61 -2.06 -5.56 -7.32
CA ARG A 61 -3.19 -4.96 -8.01
C ARG A 61 -3.76 -3.79 -7.22
N HIS A 62 -3.98 -3.95 -5.90
CA HIS A 62 -4.49 -2.88 -5.06
C HIS A 62 -3.60 -1.64 -5.08
N ARG A 63 -2.28 -1.80 -4.98
CA ARG A 63 -1.31 -0.70 -5.05
C ARG A 63 -1.47 0.11 -6.35
N PHE A 64 -1.40 -0.55 -7.50
CA PHE A 64 -1.45 0.15 -8.79
C PHE A 64 -2.82 0.76 -9.06
N MET A 65 -3.91 0.04 -8.74
CA MET A 65 -5.28 0.56 -8.86
C MET A 65 -5.53 1.76 -7.94
N ARG A 66 -4.97 1.76 -6.72
CA ARG A 66 -5.04 2.94 -5.83
C ARG A 66 -4.34 4.14 -6.46
N LYS A 67 -3.23 3.92 -7.17
CA LYS A 67 -2.46 5.02 -7.75
C LYS A 67 -3.16 5.68 -8.92
N THR A 68 -3.83 4.91 -9.75
CA THR A 68 -4.52 5.39 -10.96
C THR A 68 -6.03 5.45 -10.75
N LYS A 69 -6.70 4.29 -10.72
CA LYS A 69 -8.16 4.19 -10.75
C LYS A 69 -8.86 4.72 -9.49
N TYR A 70 -8.57 4.20 -8.31
CA TYR A 70 -9.40 4.49 -7.12
C TYR A 70 -9.32 5.95 -6.67
N ILE A 71 -8.15 6.58 -6.84
CA ILE A 71 -7.99 8.00 -6.51
C ILE A 71 -8.60 8.87 -7.62
N HIS A 72 -8.47 8.47 -8.89
CA HIS A 72 -9.15 9.15 -9.98
C HIS A 72 -10.68 9.09 -9.86
N ASP A 73 -11.24 7.90 -9.63
CA ASP A 73 -12.68 7.70 -9.47
C ASP A 73 -13.25 8.52 -8.30
N LYS A 74 -12.45 8.80 -7.27
CA LYS A 74 -12.89 9.52 -6.07
C LYS A 74 -12.62 11.03 -6.11
N PHE A 75 -11.51 11.46 -6.72
CA PHE A 75 -11.02 12.84 -6.63
C PHE A 75 -10.72 13.48 -7.99
N GLY A 76 -10.88 12.76 -9.09
CA GLY A 76 -10.67 13.27 -10.45
C GLY A 76 -9.21 13.41 -10.88
N PHE A 77 -8.24 12.93 -10.09
CA PHE A 77 -6.82 12.97 -10.44
C PHE A 77 -6.10 11.65 -10.20
N ILE A 78 -4.99 11.43 -10.89
CA ILE A 78 -4.10 10.29 -10.70
C ILE A 78 -3.05 10.66 -9.64
N SER A 79 -2.83 9.78 -8.65
CA SER A 79 -1.85 10.04 -7.58
C SER A 79 -0.42 9.58 -7.92
N CYS A 80 -0.21 8.83 -9.00
CA CYS A 80 1.14 8.54 -9.48
C CYS A 80 1.74 9.79 -10.13
N VAL A 81 2.87 10.27 -9.63
CA VAL A 81 3.57 11.47 -10.14
C VAL A 81 4.81 11.12 -11.00
N GLY A 82 4.98 9.86 -11.40
CA GLY A 82 6.10 9.46 -12.26
C GLY A 82 7.50 9.52 -11.63
N CYS A 83 7.62 9.58 -10.30
CA CYS A 83 8.92 9.78 -9.62
C CYS A 83 9.96 8.64 -9.75
N GLY A 84 9.62 7.50 -10.37
CA GLY A 84 10.55 6.38 -10.63
C GLY A 84 11.04 5.57 -9.42
N ARG A 85 10.90 6.08 -8.18
CA ARG A 85 11.45 5.44 -6.97
C ARG A 85 11.01 4.00 -6.74
N CYS A 86 9.81 3.64 -7.20
CA CYS A 86 9.30 2.28 -7.05
C CYS A 86 10.03 1.26 -7.93
N ALA A 87 10.45 1.65 -9.14
CA ALA A 87 11.25 0.82 -10.01
C ALA A 87 12.69 0.69 -9.47
N SER A 88 13.29 1.81 -9.04
CA SER A 88 14.70 1.84 -8.61
C SER A 88 15.00 1.00 -7.36
N VAL A 89 14.05 0.90 -6.42
CA VAL A 89 14.25 0.13 -5.17
C VAL A 89 13.76 -1.32 -5.24
N CYS A 90 13.19 -1.74 -6.37
CA CYS A 90 12.60 -3.07 -6.51
C CYS A 90 13.60 -4.05 -7.10
N LEU A 91 14.26 -4.85 -6.25
CA LEU A 91 15.25 -5.84 -6.70
C LEU A 91 14.73 -6.80 -7.79
N PRO A 92 13.48 -7.29 -7.73
CA PRO A 92 12.96 -8.20 -8.77
C PRO A 92 12.44 -7.49 -10.04
N ASP A 93 12.51 -6.16 -10.13
CA ASP A 93 12.03 -5.37 -11.28
C ASP A 93 10.55 -5.59 -11.68
N ILE A 94 9.69 -5.78 -10.68
CA ILE A 94 8.24 -6.01 -10.87
C ILE A 94 7.38 -4.80 -10.51
N ALA A 95 7.98 -3.76 -9.95
CA ALA A 95 7.26 -2.58 -9.44
C ALA A 95 7.35 -1.38 -10.38
N ASP A 96 7.85 -1.57 -11.61
CA ASP A 96 7.90 -0.54 -12.63
C ASP A 96 6.49 -0.13 -13.06
N PRO A 97 6.05 1.11 -12.77
CA PRO A 97 4.72 1.57 -13.13
C PRO A 97 4.52 1.66 -14.65
N VAL A 98 5.55 1.96 -15.44
CA VAL A 98 5.41 2.07 -16.91
C VAL A 98 5.11 0.71 -17.50
N LYS A 99 5.89 -0.32 -17.15
CA LYS A 99 5.65 -1.70 -17.60
C LYS A 99 4.26 -2.18 -17.19
N VAL A 100 3.87 -1.96 -15.95
CA VAL A 100 2.56 -2.40 -15.43
C VAL A 100 1.41 -1.67 -16.12
N PHE A 101 1.49 -0.34 -16.29
CA PHE A 101 0.40 0.41 -16.92
C PHE A 101 0.29 0.14 -18.41
N ASN A 102 1.41 -0.06 -19.11
CA ASN A 102 1.38 -0.47 -20.52
C ASN A 102 0.72 -1.84 -20.66
N TYR A 103 1.09 -2.81 -19.83
CA TYR A 103 0.44 -4.12 -19.80
C TYR A 103 -1.07 -4.00 -19.52
N LEU A 104 -1.48 -3.16 -18.57
CA LEU A 104 -2.90 -2.96 -18.24
C LEU A 104 -3.69 -2.19 -19.31
N LYS A 105 -3.03 -1.39 -20.17
CA LYS A 105 -3.68 -0.64 -21.26
C LYS A 105 -4.00 -1.54 -22.46
N GLU A 106 -3.30 -2.65 -22.59
CA GLU A 106 -3.50 -3.64 -23.67
C GLU A 106 -4.73 -4.54 -23.43
N PHE A 107 -5.36 -4.45 -22.25
CA PHE A 107 -6.64 -5.09 -21.90
C PHE A 107 -7.75 -4.04 -21.76
#